data_AF-A0A841AFM3-F1
#
_entry.id   AF-A0A841AFM3-F1
#
_cell.length_a   1.000
_cell.length_b   1.000
_cell.length_c   1.000
_cell.angle_alpha   90.00
_cell.angle_beta   90.00
_cell.angle_gamma   90.00
#
_symmetry.space_group_name_H-M   'P 1'
#
loop_
_entity.id
_entity.type
_entity.pdbx_description
1 polymer ?
#
loop_
_entity_poly.entity_id
_entity_poly.type
_entity_poly.pdbx_seq_one_letter_code
_entity_poly.pdbx_strand_id
1 'polypeptide(L)'
;MRSVTRTWQPKPMVREHDGDALWAGPLPDGPIVRLDDMAALLLETLVEESRVGSDGASPLSAEHVLERLESVLVDRPVDAEETVEQFFADLERVGLVEGVEDGRDPGTARRAPTDSAIGSSEATG
;
A
#
# COMPACT_ATOMS: atom_id res chain seq x y z
N MET A 1 3.08 -12.16 -21.87
CA MET A 1 2.35 -12.05 -20.58
C MET A 1 2.80 -10.73 -19.97
N ARG A 2 1.89 -9.81 -19.67
CA ARG A 2 2.28 -8.62 -18.87
C ARG A 2 2.41 -9.09 -17.43
N SER A 3 3.58 -8.96 -16.84
CA SER A 3 3.76 -9.17 -15.40
C SER A 3 2.87 -8.15 -14.69
N VAL A 4 2.06 -8.62 -13.74
CA VAL A 4 1.30 -7.71 -12.86
C VAL A 4 2.32 -7.16 -11.88
N THR A 5 2.63 -5.87 -11.99
CA THR A 5 3.49 -5.18 -11.02
C THR A 5 2.71 -5.03 -9.73
N ARG A 6 3.24 -5.57 -8.63
CA ARG A 6 2.63 -5.40 -7.31
C ARG A 6 2.99 -4.01 -6.80
N THR A 7 2.01 -3.35 -6.18
CA THR A 7 2.21 -2.04 -5.55
C THR A 7 1.80 -2.11 -4.10
N TRP A 8 2.31 -1.18 -3.29
CA TRP A 8 2.05 -1.11 -1.86
C TRP A 8 1.69 0.31 -1.48
N GLN A 9 0.78 0.43 -0.51
CA GLN A 9 0.46 1.71 0.12
C GLN A 9 0.58 1.60 1.64
N PRO A 10 1.07 2.64 2.34
CA PRO A 10 1.13 2.62 3.79
C PRO A 10 -0.25 2.65 4.42
N LYS A 11 -0.41 1.89 5.52
CA LYS A 11 -1.57 1.97 6.39
C LYS A 11 -1.34 2.98 7.51
N PRO A 12 -2.41 3.41 8.23
CA PRO A 12 -2.24 4.19 9.45
C PRO A 12 -1.32 3.48 10.45
N MET A 13 -0.29 4.18 10.91
CA MET A 13 0.72 3.65 11.84
C MET A 13 1.29 4.77 12.71
N VAL A 14 1.82 4.39 13.86
CA VAL A 14 2.78 5.19 14.62
C VAL A 14 4.19 4.81 14.22
N ARG A 15 5.09 5.78 14.20
CA ARG A 15 6.49 5.58 13.84
C ARG A 15 7.39 6.57 14.57
N GLU A 16 8.51 6.10 15.09
CA GLU A 16 9.46 6.88 15.89
C GLU A 16 10.90 6.44 15.61
N HIS A 17 11.79 7.41 15.43
CA HIS A 17 13.22 7.15 15.26
C HIS A 17 13.92 7.05 16.62
N ASP A 18 14.78 6.04 16.76
CA ASP A 18 15.70 5.85 17.88
C ASP A 18 17.10 5.57 17.32
N GLY A 19 17.89 6.64 17.18
CA GLY A 19 19.15 6.59 16.46
C GLY A 19 18.94 6.23 14.98
N ASP A 20 19.65 5.20 14.51
CA ASP A 20 19.55 4.69 13.14
C ASP A 20 18.39 3.69 12.93
N ALA A 21 17.66 3.37 14.00
CA ALA A 21 16.51 2.48 13.96
C ALA A 21 15.20 3.26 13.86
N LEU A 22 14.21 2.65 13.21
CA LEU A 22 12.82 3.09 13.17
C LEU A 22 11.94 2.06 13.87
N TRP A 23 11.25 2.49 14.92
CA TRP A 23 10.18 1.72 15.54
C TRP A 23 8.86 2.07 14.86
N ALA A 24 8.10 1.06 14.42
CA ALA A 24 6.82 1.26 13.74
C ALA A 24 5.76 0.30 14.28
N GLY A 25 4.51 0.76 14.38
CA GLY A 25 3.37 -0.05 14.81
C GLY A 25 2.08 0.36 14.10
N PRO A 26 1.30 -0.59 13.56
CA PRO A 26 0.05 -0.27 12.88
C PRO A 26 -1.00 0.22 13.87
N LEU A 27 -1.91 1.08 13.40
CA LEU A 27 -3.05 1.58 14.16
C LEU A 27 -4.36 0.89 13.73
N PRO A 28 -5.35 0.73 14.63
CA PRO A 28 -5.30 1.10 16.06
C PRO A 28 -4.50 0.13 16.93
N ASP A 29 -4.36 -1.13 16.49
CA ASP A 29 -3.71 -2.21 17.23
C ASP A 29 -2.80 -3.02 16.31
N GLY A 30 -1.68 -3.51 16.86
CA GLY A 30 -0.84 -4.51 16.21
C GLY A 30 0.59 -4.55 16.77
N PRO A 31 1.45 -5.40 16.19
CA PRO A 31 2.81 -5.58 16.68
C PRO A 31 3.66 -4.34 16.42
N ILE A 32 4.50 -3.98 17.40
CA ILE A 32 5.56 -3.00 17.20
C ILE A 32 6.76 -3.73 16.62
N VAL A 33 7.28 -3.23 15.50
CA VAL A 33 8.46 -3.76 14.83
C VAL A 33 9.59 -2.74 14.87
N ARG A 34 10.82 -3.23 14.90
CA ARG A 34 12.04 -2.44 14.74
C ARG A 34 12.57 -2.67 13.34
N LEU A 35 12.82 -1.57 12.62
CA LEU A 35 13.43 -1.56 11.30
C LEU A 35 14.79 -0.87 11.42
N ASP A 36 15.82 -1.52 10.91
CA ASP A 36 17.20 -1.03 10.98
C ASP A 36 17.68 -0.63 9.57
N ASP A 37 18.58 0.35 9.53
CA ASP A 37 19.31 0.75 8.32
C ASP A 37 18.40 0.98 7.10
N MET A 38 18.60 0.18 6.04
CA MET A 38 17.87 0.29 4.78
C MET A 38 16.38 -0.02 4.93
N ALA A 39 15.98 -0.89 5.86
CA ALA A 39 14.58 -1.22 6.07
C ALA A 39 13.78 0.00 6.57
N ALA A 40 14.39 0.83 7.42
CA ALA A 40 13.79 2.08 7.87
C ALA A 40 13.63 3.06 6.69
N LEU A 41 14.69 3.23 5.88
CA LEU A 41 14.67 4.10 4.71
C LEU A 41 13.62 3.68 3.67
N LEU A 42 13.49 2.38 3.41
CA LEU A 42 12.50 1.84 2.48
C LEU A 42 11.06 2.16 2.92
N LEU A 43 10.75 1.97 4.21
CA LEU A 43 9.42 2.30 4.74
C LEU A 43 9.18 3.81 4.73
N GLU A 44 10.14 4.62 5.16
CA GLU A 44 10.02 6.08 5.16
C GLU A 44 9.78 6.62 3.75
N THR A 45 10.56 6.15 2.78
CA THR A 45 10.43 6.56 1.36
C THR A 45 9.05 6.20 0.83
N LEU A 46 8.56 4.98 1.09
CA LEU A 46 7.20 4.58 0.70
C LEU A 46 6.14 5.53 1.29
N VAL A 47 6.27 5.88 2.58
CA VAL A 47 5.33 6.76 3.26
C VAL A 47 5.37 8.19 2.71
N GLU A 48 6.56 8.73 2.49
CA GLU A 48 6.73 10.09 1.97
C GLU A 48 6.22 10.21 0.55
N GLU A 49 6.63 9.31 -0.33
CA GLU A 49 6.29 9.35 -1.76
C GLU A 49 4.82 9.02 -2.01
N SER A 50 4.21 8.13 -1.23
CA SER A 50 2.77 7.84 -1.35
C SER A 50 1.92 9.08 -1.10
N ARG A 51 2.41 10.09 -0.36
CA ARG A 51 1.68 11.33 -0.04
C ARG A 51 1.81 12.42 -1.11
N VAL A 52 2.67 12.24 -2.12
CA VAL A 52 2.94 13.27 -3.14
C VAL A 52 1.79 13.35 -4.19
N GLY A 53 0.80 12.47 -4.13
CA GLY A 53 -0.41 12.49 -4.97
C GLY A 53 -1.52 13.44 -4.48
N SER A 54 -2.21 14.08 -5.43
CA SER A 54 -3.22 15.13 -5.16
C SER A 54 -4.52 14.66 -4.48
N ASP A 55 -4.77 13.36 -4.31
CA ASP A 55 -6.06 12.84 -3.80
C ASP A 55 -5.95 11.69 -2.77
N GLY A 56 -4.76 11.46 -2.19
CA GLY A 56 -4.57 10.44 -1.15
C GLY A 56 -3.28 9.65 -1.31
N ALA A 57 -3.07 8.66 -0.43
CA ALA A 57 -1.92 7.77 -0.50
C ALA A 57 -1.95 7.00 -1.84
N SER A 58 -0.92 7.18 -2.66
CA SER A 58 -0.78 6.48 -3.94
C SER A 58 0.01 5.19 -3.74
N PRO A 59 -0.47 4.03 -4.25
CA PRO A 59 0.31 2.80 -4.25
C PRO A 59 1.58 2.93 -5.09
N LEU A 60 2.70 2.42 -4.58
CA LEU A 60 4.02 2.48 -5.23
C LEU A 60 4.59 1.07 -5.42
N SER A 61 5.33 0.86 -6.51
CA SER A 61 6.07 -0.38 -6.74
C SER A 61 7.41 -0.38 -5.99
N ALA A 62 8.02 -1.57 -5.83
CA ALA A 62 9.38 -1.72 -5.31
C ALA A 62 10.40 -0.96 -6.18
N GLU A 63 10.26 -1.05 -7.50
CA GLU A 63 11.08 -0.30 -8.47
C GLU A 63 11.00 1.21 -8.21
N HIS A 64 9.80 1.78 -8.03
CA HIS A 64 9.65 3.22 -7.78
C HIS A 64 10.34 3.66 -6.49
N VAL A 65 10.21 2.89 -5.40
CA VAL A 65 10.89 3.21 -4.14
C VAL A 65 12.42 3.14 -4.32
N LEU A 66 12.91 2.13 -5.05
CA LEU A 66 14.33 1.99 -5.34
C LEU A 66 14.87 3.13 -6.21
N GLU A 67 14.10 3.61 -7.20
CA GLU A 67 14.44 4.77 -8.03
C GLU A 67 14.64 6.03 -7.17
N ARG A 68 13.79 6.24 -6.17
CA ARG A 68 13.91 7.36 -5.23
C ARG A 68 15.17 7.28 -4.36
N LEU A 69 15.61 6.06 -4.06
CA LEU A 69 16.82 5.79 -3.29
C LEU A 69 18.10 5.74 -4.14
N GLU A 70 18.06 5.96 -5.45
CA GLU A 70 19.27 5.89 -6.31
C GLU A 70 20.38 6.84 -5.89
N SER A 71 20.04 8.00 -5.34
CA SER A 71 21.05 8.95 -4.84
C SER A 71 21.77 8.47 -3.56
N VAL A 72 21.18 7.51 -2.85
CA VAL A 72 21.69 6.92 -1.60
C VAL A 72 22.36 5.56 -1.88
N LEU A 73 21.86 4.82 -2.87
CA LEU A 73 22.36 3.51 -3.27
C LEU A 73 23.50 3.66 -4.29
N VAL A 74 24.74 3.56 -3.80
CA VAL A 74 25.95 3.65 -4.64
C VAL A 74 26.04 2.53 -5.68
N ASP A 75 25.59 1.33 -5.34
CA ASP A 75 25.50 0.18 -6.24
C ASP A 75 24.23 -0.62 -5.91
N ARG A 76 23.25 -0.63 -6.83
CA ARG A 76 22.03 -1.43 -6.68
C ARG A 76 22.31 -2.89 -7.06
N PRO A 77 22.12 -3.86 -6.15
CA PRO A 77 22.19 -5.29 -6.47
C PRO A 77 21.16 -5.70 -7.54
N VAL A 78 21.46 -6.75 -8.30
CA VAL A 78 20.57 -7.27 -9.35
C VAL A 78 19.24 -7.80 -8.79
N ASP A 79 19.24 -8.25 -7.54
CA ASP A 79 18.13 -8.82 -6.78
C ASP A 79 17.48 -7.81 -5.81
N ALA A 80 17.84 -6.52 -5.91
CA ALA A 80 17.35 -5.49 -5.02
C ALA A 80 15.82 -5.36 -5.07
N GLU A 81 15.25 -5.42 -6.27
CA GLU A 81 13.79 -5.31 -6.46
C GLU A 81 13.08 -6.47 -5.76
N GLU A 82 13.46 -7.72 -6.04
CA GLU A 82 12.88 -8.91 -5.39
C GLU A 82 13.03 -8.85 -3.85
N THR A 83 14.16 -8.37 -3.36
CA THR A 83 14.40 -8.20 -1.92
C THR A 83 13.46 -7.16 -1.31
N VAL A 84 13.25 -6.03 -1.99
CA VAL A 84 12.33 -4.97 -1.54
C VAL A 84 10.87 -5.43 -1.62
N GLU A 85 10.48 -6.17 -2.66
CA GLU A 85 9.15 -6.77 -2.76
C GLU A 85 8.88 -7.73 -1.60
N GLN A 86 9.86 -8.58 -1.26
CA GLN A 86 9.76 -9.51 -0.14
C GLN A 86 9.65 -8.75 1.20
N PHE A 87 10.43 -7.68 1.37
CA PHE A 87 10.34 -6.80 2.52
C PHE A 87 8.94 -6.17 2.67
N PHE A 88 8.38 -5.62 1.58
CA PHE A 88 7.03 -5.06 1.63
C PHE A 88 5.94 -6.12 1.85
N ALA A 89 6.13 -7.33 1.33
CA ALA A 89 5.26 -8.45 1.66
C ALA A 89 5.33 -8.84 3.15
N ASP A 90 6.50 -8.70 3.78
CA ASP A 90 6.67 -8.91 5.22
C ASP A 90 5.98 -7.78 6.04
N LEU A 91 6.13 -6.53 5.61
CA LEU A 91 5.43 -5.38 6.21
C LEU A 91 3.91 -5.48 6.09
N GLU A 92 3.42 -6.04 4.98
CA GLU A 92 2.00 -6.31 4.76
C GLU A 92 1.47 -7.32 5.77
N ARG A 93 2.24 -8.39 6.06
CA ARG A 93 1.85 -9.40 7.05
C ARG A 93 1.76 -8.85 8.47
N VAL A 94 2.58 -7.85 8.82
CA VAL A 94 2.49 -7.16 10.12
C VAL A 94 1.52 -5.98 10.11
N GLY A 95 0.90 -5.69 8.97
CA GLY A 95 -0.18 -4.71 8.85
C GLY A 95 0.26 -3.26 8.71
N LEU A 96 1.54 -2.99 8.46
CA LEU A 96 2.07 -1.64 8.26
C LEU A 96 1.78 -1.10 6.85
N VAL A 97 1.73 -1.97 5.86
CA VAL A 97 1.36 -1.62 4.48
C VAL A 97 0.25 -2.54 4.01
N GLU A 98 -0.34 -2.22 2.87
CA GLU A 98 -1.22 -3.13 2.14
C GLU A 98 -0.78 -3.24 0.67
N GLY A 99 -0.82 -4.46 0.15
CA GLY A 99 -0.61 -4.73 -1.26
C GLY A 99 -1.84 -4.35 -2.08
N VAL A 100 -1.63 -3.61 -3.16
CA VAL A 100 -2.64 -3.25 -4.15
C VAL A 100 -2.31 -3.97 -5.44
N GLU A 101 -3.19 -4.90 -5.82
CA GLU A 101 -3.09 -5.58 -7.11
C GLU A 101 -3.66 -4.66 -8.20
N ASP A 102 -2.83 -4.35 -9.20
CA ASP A 102 -3.27 -3.67 -10.42
C ASP A 102 -4.27 -4.56 -11.17
N GLY A 103 -5.56 -4.33 -10.90
CA GLY A 103 -6.66 -5.14 -11.40
C GLY A 103 -7.94 -5.13 -10.55
N ARG A 104 -7.91 -4.59 -9.33
CA ARG A 104 -9.11 -4.42 -8.51
C ARG A 104 -9.46 -2.95 -8.31
N ASP A 105 -10.36 -2.48 -9.17
CA ASP A 105 -11.16 -1.26 -8.96
C ASP A 105 -11.72 -1.23 -7.52
N PRO A 106 -11.26 -0.33 -6.64
CA PRO A 106 -11.83 -0.16 -5.31
C PRO A 106 -13.05 0.78 -5.42
N GLY A 107 -14.03 0.49 -6.28
CA GLY A 107 -14.93 1.57 -6.67
C GLY A 107 -16.14 1.32 -7.54
N THR A 108 -16.51 0.09 -7.90
CA THR A 108 -17.83 -0.14 -8.53
C THR A 108 -18.64 -1.21 -7.82
N ALA A 109 -18.99 -0.93 -6.56
CA ALA A 109 -20.28 -1.35 -6.04
C ALA A 109 -21.36 -0.70 -6.92
N ARG A 110 -21.77 -1.42 -7.96
CA ARG A 110 -22.92 -1.18 -8.83
C ARG A 110 -24.07 -0.57 -8.03
N ARG A 111 -24.25 0.74 -8.11
CA ARG A 111 -25.58 1.33 -7.95
C ARG A 111 -26.40 0.79 -9.10
N ALA A 112 -27.18 -0.26 -8.84
CA ALA A 112 -28.22 -0.68 -9.76
C ALA A 112 -29.30 0.42 -9.77
N PRO A 113 -29.62 1.05 -10.91
CA PRO A 113 -30.92 1.65 -11.07
C PRO A 113 -31.87 0.49 -11.35
N THR A 114 -32.74 0.15 -10.39
CA THR A 114 -33.94 -0.61 -10.73
C THR A 114 -35.13 0.24 -10.34
N ASP A 115 -35.42 1.13 -11.28
CA ASP A 115 -36.76 1.58 -11.59
C ASP A 115 -37.65 0.33 -11.74
N SER A 116 -38.39 -0.01 -10.68
CA SER A 116 -39.51 -0.94 -10.78
C SER A 116 -40.78 -0.12 -10.89
N ALA A 117 -41.08 0.19 -12.15
CA ALA A 117 -42.40 0.54 -12.61
C ALA A 117 -43.45 -0.51 -12.17
N ILE A 118 -44.56 0.02 -11.66
CA ILE A 118 -45.94 -0.40 -11.92
C ILE A 118 -46.29 -1.84 -11.52
N GLY A 119 -46.78 -1.98 -10.27
CA GLY A 119 -47.68 -3.05 -9.88
C GLY A 119 -49.13 -2.65 -10.15
N SER A 120 -49.67 -3.07 -11.29
CA SER A 120 -51.10 -3.31 -11.43
C SER A 120 -51.44 -4.58 -10.66
N SER A 121 -52.37 -4.53 -9.71
CA SER A 121 -53.27 -5.64 -9.38
C SER A 121 -54.48 -5.15 -8.60
N GLU A 122 -55.64 -5.51 -9.14
CA GLU A 122 -56.98 -5.42 -8.60
C GLU A 122 -57.13 -6.13 -7.25
N ALA A 123 -58.05 -5.67 -6.39
CA ALA A 123 -59.08 -6.50 -5.75
C ALA A 123 -59.85 -5.76 -4.63
N THR A 124 -61.15 -5.57 -4.87
CA THR A 124 -62.26 -5.91 -3.97
C THR A 124 -62.46 -5.13 -2.66
N GLY A 125 -63.60 -4.41 -2.60
CA GLY A 125 -64.23 -3.87 -1.38
C GLY A 125 -65.34 -2.89 -1.71
#